data_AF-A0A7S2XY30-F1
#
_entry.id   AF-A0A7S2XY30-F1
#
_cell.length_a   1.000
_cell.length_b   1.000
_cell.length_c   1.000
_cell.angle_alpha   90.00
_cell.angle_beta   90.00
_cell.angle_gamma   90.00
#
_symmetry.space_group_name_H-M   'P 1'
#
loop_
_entity.id
_entity.type
_entity.pdbx_description
1 polymer ?
#
loop_
_entity_poly.entity_id
_entity_poly.type
_entity_poly.pdbx_seq_one_letter_code
_entity_poly.pdbx_strand_id
1 'polypeptide(L)'
;DTIEKSGKEQTAPVYDPDFVPPPVADDDLVDAFCRATNELFKRAVIPPIRDYVQMRAASPFPPSEILKKLTSPPEYPGIPRGVTLTIIGSVPTALVWYGYYKFSVEEELFQDELRRSGRATGCGGYGTLLPFVFLVLAGGFFSLVPGLKDSGNTLIEAGSIWILAGQVNLYRRVNELYAEKFGEENIPLHPWWALLPPPLDVVVGLRQVHFLAKYWSEVRGESLGKDYVAEELFPFISSPRFTLEEFVREPRRWFWFTKDAKNLF
;
A
#
# COMPACT_ATOMS: atom_id res chain seq x y z
N ASP A 1 0.54 -6.40 -45.09
CA ASP A 1 -0.42 -5.71 -44.22
C ASP A 1 0.03 -5.76 -42.78
N THR A 2 0.63 -4.64 -42.41
CA THR A 2 1.35 -4.40 -41.16
C THR A 2 0.33 -4.21 -40.04
N ILE A 3 0.40 -5.07 -39.01
CA ILE A 3 -0.39 -4.92 -37.79
C ILE A 3 0.15 -3.67 -37.06
N GLU A 4 -0.61 -2.58 -37.13
CA GLU A 4 -0.42 -1.38 -36.31
C GLU A 4 -0.54 -1.76 -34.83
N LYS A 5 0.61 -1.91 -34.17
CA LYS A 5 0.70 -1.79 -32.72
C LYS A 5 0.39 -0.33 -32.38
N SER A 6 -0.88 -0.05 -32.06
CA SER A 6 -1.30 1.14 -31.35
C SER A 6 -0.73 1.12 -29.91
N GLY A 7 0.58 1.30 -29.79
CA GLY A 7 1.22 1.72 -28.56
C GLY A 7 0.94 3.21 -28.40
N LYS A 8 -0.24 3.55 -27.88
CA LYS A 8 -0.43 4.90 -27.32
C LYS A 8 0.55 5.00 -26.17
N GLU A 9 1.58 5.82 -26.34
CA GLU A 9 2.47 6.26 -25.29
C GLU A 9 1.58 6.96 -24.24
N GLN A 10 1.16 6.20 -23.23
CA GLN A 10 0.22 6.65 -22.22
C GLN A 10 1.01 7.55 -21.29
N THR A 11 1.03 8.84 -21.58
CA THR A 11 1.63 9.85 -20.71
C THR A 11 1.02 9.72 -19.32
N ALA A 12 1.87 9.69 -18.29
CA ALA A 12 1.45 9.58 -16.89
C ALA A 12 0.31 10.56 -16.58
N PRO A 13 -0.72 10.15 -15.80
CA PRO A 13 -1.84 11.04 -15.52
C PRO A 13 -1.33 12.27 -14.76
N VAL A 14 -1.79 13.45 -15.19
CA VAL A 14 -1.32 14.74 -14.68
C VAL A 14 -2.03 15.07 -13.38
N TYR A 15 -1.28 15.53 -12.38
CA TYR A 15 -1.86 16.05 -11.15
C TYR A 15 -2.61 17.35 -11.41
N ASP A 16 -3.91 17.32 -11.14
CA ASP A 16 -4.76 18.51 -11.09
C ASP A 16 -4.98 18.91 -9.62
N PRO A 17 -4.45 20.07 -9.17
CA PRO A 17 -4.65 20.58 -7.82
C PRO A 17 -6.09 21.06 -7.56
N ASP A 18 -6.82 21.40 -8.63
CA ASP A 18 -8.19 21.90 -8.57
C ASP A 18 -9.21 20.77 -8.79
N PHE A 19 -8.75 19.51 -8.84
CA PHE A 19 -9.59 18.34 -8.99
C PHE A 19 -10.65 18.27 -7.89
N VAL A 20 -11.91 18.33 -8.30
CA VAL A 20 -13.06 18.07 -7.43
C VAL A 20 -13.59 16.68 -7.75
N PRO A 21 -13.59 15.74 -6.78
CA PRO A 21 -14.13 14.42 -7.02
C PRO A 21 -15.64 14.52 -7.27
N PRO A 22 -16.22 13.64 -8.11
CA PRO A 22 -17.65 13.63 -8.34
C PRO A 22 -18.41 13.37 -7.03
N PRO A 23 -19.67 13.82 -6.93
CA PRO A 23 -20.50 13.55 -5.76
C PRO A 23 -20.65 12.04 -5.57
N VAL A 24 -20.78 11.63 -4.30
CA VAL A 24 -21.00 10.23 -3.94
C VAL A 24 -22.37 9.81 -4.46
N ALA A 25 -22.46 8.63 -5.09
CA ALA A 25 -23.73 8.06 -5.51
C ALA A 25 -24.61 7.72 -4.29
N ASP A 26 -25.92 7.97 -4.39
CA ASP A 26 -26.85 7.89 -3.24
C ASP A 26 -26.91 6.51 -2.58
N ASP A 27 -26.59 5.43 -3.31
CA ASP A 27 -26.60 4.04 -2.85
C ASP A 27 -25.21 3.47 -2.51
N ASP A 28 -24.14 4.24 -2.71
CA ASP A 28 -22.76 3.78 -2.49
C ASP A 28 -22.28 4.08 -1.07
N LEU A 29 -22.76 3.25 -0.14
CA LEU A 29 -22.41 3.35 1.28
C LEU A 29 -20.90 3.19 1.54
N VAL A 30 -20.21 2.42 0.70
CA VAL A 30 -18.76 2.20 0.85
C VAL A 30 -18.01 3.47 0.51
N ASP A 31 -18.30 4.09 -0.63
CA ASP A 31 -17.66 5.35 -1.02
C ASP A 31 -17.97 6.47 -0.03
N ALA A 32 -19.25 6.58 0.39
CA ALA A 32 -19.67 7.53 1.42
C ALA A 32 -18.89 7.35 2.71
N PHE A 33 -18.79 6.12 3.22
CA PHE A 33 -18.07 5.79 4.43
C PHE A 33 -16.58 6.09 4.30
N CYS A 34 -15.94 5.68 3.20
CA CYS A 34 -14.51 5.88 2.98
C CYS A 34 -14.13 7.36 2.93
N ARG A 35 -14.87 8.18 2.17
CA ARG A 35 -14.62 9.62 2.08
C ARG A 35 -14.91 10.33 3.39
N ALA A 36 -16.03 10.02 4.04
CA ALA A 36 -16.39 10.61 5.32
C ALA A 36 -15.35 10.30 6.40
N THR A 37 -14.88 9.05 6.46
CA THR A 37 -13.84 8.63 7.41
C THR A 37 -12.51 9.32 7.13
N ASN A 38 -12.08 9.40 5.87
CA ASN A 38 -10.87 10.13 5.50
C ASN A 38 -10.94 11.60 5.93
N GLU A 39 -12.03 12.29 5.58
CA GLU A 39 -12.21 13.72 5.88
C GLU A 39 -12.35 13.99 7.38
N LEU A 40 -13.04 13.12 8.12
CA LEU A 40 -13.16 13.22 9.58
C LEU A 40 -11.78 13.22 10.24
N PHE A 41 -10.95 12.24 9.91
CA PHE A 41 -9.63 12.11 10.52
C PHE A 41 -8.63 13.16 9.99
N LYS A 42 -8.76 13.59 8.73
CA LYS A 42 -7.97 14.69 8.17
C LYS A 42 -8.22 16.01 8.90
N ARG A 43 -9.45 16.29 9.34
CA ARG A 43 -9.78 17.47 10.15
C ARG A 43 -9.18 17.43 11.56
N ALA A 44 -8.92 16.24 12.09
CA ALA A 44 -8.29 16.05 13.40
C ALA A 44 -6.77 16.25 13.36
N VAL A 45 -6.14 16.26 12.17
CA VAL A 45 -4.71 16.50 12.01
C VAL A 45 -4.39 17.99 12.07
N ILE A 46 -3.39 18.35 12.88
CA ILE A 46 -2.93 19.73 13.00
C ILE A 46 -2.38 20.26 11.65
N PRO A 47 -2.58 21.55 11.33
CA PRO A 47 -2.23 22.11 10.03
C PRO A 47 -0.80 21.82 9.55
N PRO A 48 0.26 21.94 10.37
CA PRO A 48 1.63 21.70 9.89
C PRO A 48 1.87 20.27 9.36
N ILE A 49 1.26 19.27 10.00
CA ILE A 49 1.37 17.87 9.56
C ILE A 49 0.53 17.66 8.32
N ARG A 50 -0.69 18.20 8.31
CA ARG A 50 -1.61 18.10 7.16
C ARG A 50 -1.02 18.74 5.90
N ASP A 51 -0.40 19.91 6.04
CA ASP A 51 0.23 20.65 4.93
C ASP A 51 1.52 19.96 4.46
N TYR A 52 2.22 19.27 5.36
CA TYR A 52 3.37 18.44 5.00
C TYR A 52 2.94 17.25 4.13
N VAL A 53 1.94 16.48 4.58
CA VAL A 53 1.48 15.24 3.95
C VAL A 53 0.41 15.41 2.87
N GLN A 54 0.15 16.65 2.45
CA GLN A 54 -0.77 16.92 1.35
C GLN A 54 -0.28 16.28 0.05
N MET A 55 -1.22 15.88 -0.81
CA MET A 55 -0.92 15.39 -2.16
C MET A 55 -0.14 16.42 -2.96
N ARG A 56 0.84 15.95 -3.73
CA ARG A 56 1.62 16.79 -4.66
C ARG A 56 1.70 16.16 -6.05
N ALA A 57 2.10 16.97 -7.03
CA ALA A 57 2.48 16.44 -8.32
C ALA A 57 3.69 15.51 -8.20
N ALA A 58 3.77 14.51 -9.08
CA ALA A 58 4.90 13.60 -9.13
C ALA A 58 6.23 14.35 -9.33
N SER A 59 7.19 14.07 -8.46
CA SER A 59 8.57 14.57 -8.57
C SER A 59 9.47 13.50 -9.18
N PRO A 60 10.47 13.88 -10.01
CA PRO A 60 11.50 12.93 -10.44
C PRO A 60 12.42 12.60 -9.27
N PHE A 61 12.66 11.32 -9.02
CA PHE A 61 13.59 10.83 -8.00
C PHE A 61 14.79 10.12 -8.65
N PRO A 62 15.91 10.81 -8.89
CA PRO A 62 17.12 10.13 -9.32
C PRO A 62 17.62 9.16 -8.23
N PRO A 63 18.38 8.10 -8.59
CA PRO A 63 18.88 7.11 -7.63
C PRO A 63 19.68 7.68 -6.46
N SER A 64 20.29 8.87 -6.60
CA SER A 64 21.02 9.56 -5.55
C SER A 64 20.14 10.24 -4.49
N GLU A 65 18.85 10.42 -4.76
CA GLU A 65 17.90 11.15 -3.90
C GLU A 65 17.02 10.22 -3.05
N ILE A 66 17.59 9.10 -2.57
CA ILE A 66 16.89 8.08 -1.76
C ILE A 66 16.22 8.70 -0.54
N LEU A 67 16.91 9.57 0.20
CA LEU A 67 16.36 10.20 1.40
C LEU A 67 15.16 11.10 1.08
N LYS A 68 15.25 11.86 -0.02
CA LYS A 68 14.15 12.70 -0.47
C LYS A 68 12.95 11.83 -0.86
N LYS A 69 13.17 10.74 -1.60
CA LYS A 69 12.11 9.78 -1.94
C LYS A 69 11.46 9.14 -0.71
N LEU A 70 12.26 8.85 0.33
CA LEU A 70 11.78 8.30 1.61
C LEU A 70 10.90 9.28 2.39
N THR A 71 11.24 10.57 2.36
CA THR A 71 10.53 11.60 3.12
C THR A 71 9.46 12.32 2.31
N SER A 72 9.43 12.15 1.00
CA SER A 72 8.43 12.78 0.13
C SER A 72 7.00 12.45 0.57
N PRO A 73 6.12 13.46 0.60
CA PRO A 73 4.70 13.26 0.86
C PRO A 73 4.04 12.43 -0.24
N PRO A 74 2.79 12.03 -0.04
CA PRO A 74 1.97 11.44 -1.09
C PRO A 74 2.02 12.26 -2.40
N GLU A 75 2.18 11.58 -3.53
CA GLU A 75 2.19 12.21 -4.85
C GLU A 75 1.21 11.54 -5.80
N TYR A 76 0.80 12.26 -6.85
CA TYR A 76 0.02 11.69 -7.96
C TYR A 76 0.77 11.86 -9.29
N PRO A 77 0.99 10.77 -10.06
CA PRO A 77 0.78 9.36 -9.70
C PRO A 77 1.58 8.94 -8.46
N GLY A 78 1.26 7.84 -7.77
CA GLY A 78 1.93 7.43 -6.51
C GLY A 78 3.43 7.17 -6.63
N ILE A 79 4.20 7.26 -5.54
CA ILE A 79 5.67 7.10 -5.58
C ILE A 79 6.06 5.61 -5.54
N PRO A 80 6.93 5.13 -6.45
CA PRO A 80 7.39 3.73 -6.47
C PRO A 80 8.39 3.45 -5.33
N ARG A 81 7.87 3.16 -4.13
CA ARG A 81 8.65 2.84 -2.92
C ARG A 81 8.79 1.31 -2.77
N GLY A 82 9.85 0.75 -3.35
CA GLY A 82 10.14 -0.70 -3.32
C GLY A 82 10.48 -1.25 -1.93
N VAL A 83 10.57 -2.57 -1.81
CA VAL A 83 10.73 -3.28 -0.53
C VAL A 83 12.01 -2.90 0.19
N THR A 84 13.12 -2.85 -0.56
CA THR A 84 14.43 -2.46 -0.03
C THR A 84 14.37 -1.07 0.61
N LEU A 85 13.74 -0.11 -0.07
CA LEU A 85 13.57 1.25 0.43
C LEU A 85 12.71 1.27 1.70
N THR A 86 11.62 0.51 1.69
CA THR A 86 10.70 0.39 2.81
C THR A 86 11.39 -0.20 4.04
N ILE A 87 12.24 -1.20 3.88
CA ILE A 87 13.01 -1.80 4.98
C ILE A 87 14.05 -0.81 5.52
N ILE A 88 14.78 -0.10 4.65
CA ILE A 88 15.77 0.91 5.06
C ILE A 88 15.11 2.01 5.90
N GLY A 89 13.90 2.45 5.56
CA GLY A 89 13.17 3.42 6.38
C GLY A 89 12.63 2.82 7.67
N SER A 90 12.07 1.61 7.60
CA SER A 90 11.27 1.03 8.69
C SER A 90 12.10 0.41 9.81
N VAL A 91 13.17 -0.34 9.50
CA VAL A 91 13.94 -1.06 10.52
C VAL A 91 14.65 -0.11 11.49
N PRO A 92 15.39 0.92 11.02
CA PRO A 92 16.08 1.85 11.92
C PRO A 92 15.13 2.71 12.76
N THR A 93 13.87 2.88 12.31
CA THR A 93 12.86 3.70 12.98
C THR A 93 11.86 2.88 13.79
N ALA A 94 12.14 1.59 14.04
CA ALA A 94 11.24 0.68 14.75
C ALA A 94 9.79 0.71 14.19
N LEU A 95 9.67 0.66 12.86
CA LEU A 95 8.43 0.70 12.08
C LEU A 95 7.67 2.04 12.09
N VAL A 96 8.19 3.10 12.72
CA VAL A 96 7.55 4.42 12.66
C VAL A 96 7.46 4.92 11.22
N TRP A 97 8.53 4.79 10.44
CA TRP A 97 8.49 5.14 9.02
C TRP A 97 7.56 4.23 8.22
N TYR A 98 7.38 2.96 8.62
CA TYR A 98 6.41 2.08 7.98
C TYR A 98 4.98 2.61 8.10
N GLY A 99 4.63 3.20 9.26
CA GLY A 99 3.37 3.93 9.43
C GLY A 99 3.21 5.06 8.42
N TYR A 100 4.24 5.88 8.24
CA TYR A 100 4.25 6.95 7.24
C TYR A 100 4.12 6.44 5.80
N TYR A 101 4.84 5.35 5.46
CA TYR A 101 4.70 4.66 4.19
C TYR A 101 3.25 4.19 3.97
N LYS A 102 2.65 3.53 4.97
CA LYS A 102 1.29 3.00 4.91
C LYS A 102 0.26 4.12 4.74
N PHE A 103 0.42 5.21 5.48
CA PHE A 103 -0.36 6.42 5.27
C PHE A 103 -0.25 6.89 3.82
N SER A 104 0.97 6.97 3.30
CA SER A 104 1.21 7.55 1.98
C SER A 104 0.60 6.73 0.86
N VAL A 105 0.82 5.41 0.85
CA VAL A 105 0.27 4.54 -0.20
C VAL A 105 -1.26 4.47 -0.16
N GLU A 106 -1.86 4.50 1.03
CA GLU A 106 -3.32 4.53 1.16
C GLU A 106 -3.91 5.82 0.61
N GLU A 107 -3.27 6.96 0.90
CA GLU A 107 -3.71 8.27 0.39
C GLU A 107 -3.47 8.39 -1.12
N GLU A 108 -2.33 7.94 -1.64
CA GLU A 108 -2.05 7.90 -3.08
C GLU A 108 -3.09 7.08 -3.84
N LEU A 109 -3.45 5.90 -3.33
CA LEU A 109 -4.48 5.04 -3.93
C LEU A 109 -5.89 5.64 -3.80
N PHE A 110 -6.21 6.27 -2.67
CA PHE A 110 -7.50 6.94 -2.49
C PHE A 110 -7.69 8.05 -3.51
N GLN A 111 -6.65 8.84 -3.72
CA GLN A 111 -6.64 9.95 -4.66
C GLN A 111 -6.61 9.50 -6.13
N ASP A 112 -5.99 8.35 -6.41
CA ASP A 112 -6.06 7.69 -7.72
C ASP A 112 -7.46 7.17 -8.03
N GLU A 113 -8.08 6.44 -7.10
CA GLU A 113 -9.44 5.91 -7.25
C GLU A 113 -10.45 7.04 -7.56
N LEU A 114 -10.39 8.13 -6.79
CA LEU A 114 -11.26 9.28 -7.03
C LEU A 114 -11.08 9.89 -8.41
N ARG A 115 -9.84 9.98 -8.93
CA ARG A 115 -9.55 10.55 -10.25
C ARG A 115 -9.86 9.60 -11.40
N ARG A 116 -9.65 8.30 -11.20
CA ARG A 116 -9.77 7.27 -12.24
C ARG A 116 -11.19 6.74 -12.38
N SER A 117 -11.85 6.42 -11.28
CA SER A 117 -13.19 5.81 -11.26
C SER A 117 -14.26 6.72 -10.68
N GLY A 118 -13.87 7.80 -10.00
CA GLY A 118 -14.82 8.67 -9.29
C GLY A 118 -15.36 8.06 -7.99
N ARG A 119 -14.81 6.91 -7.54
CA ARG A 119 -15.33 6.13 -6.42
C ARG A 119 -14.18 5.64 -5.53
N ALA A 120 -14.20 5.97 -4.24
CA ALA A 120 -13.24 5.46 -3.28
C ALA A 120 -13.65 4.09 -2.74
N THR A 121 -12.69 3.17 -2.64
CA THR A 121 -12.92 1.85 -2.03
C THR A 121 -12.03 1.58 -0.83
N GLY A 122 -11.07 2.46 -0.55
CA GLY A 122 -10.33 2.54 0.71
C GLY A 122 -10.51 3.90 1.38
N CYS A 123 -10.28 3.98 2.69
CA CYS A 123 -10.47 5.21 3.47
C CYS A 123 -9.30 6.21 3.39
N GLY A 124 -8.35 6.00 2.47
CA GLY A 124 -7.12 6.80 2.34
C GLY A 124 -6.20 6.76 3.55
N GLY A 125 -5.14 7.57 3.53
CA GLY A 125 -4.11 7.55 4.57
C GLY A 125 -4.67 7.98 5.93
N TYR A 126 -5.44 9.07 5.92
CA TYR A 126 -6.08 9.60 7.12
C TYR A 126 -7.08 8.60 7.70
N GLY A 127 -7.99 8.10 6.86
CA GLY A 127 -9.06 7.23 7.29
C GLY A 127 -8.61 5.80 7.59
N THR A 128 -7.48 5.32 7.08
CA THR A 128 -6.97 3.98 7.42
C THR A 128 -6.08 4.01 8.65
N LEU A 129 -5.04 4.86 8.68
CA LEU A 129 -4.02 4.80 9.74
C LEU A 129 -4.43 5.51 11.03
N LEU A 130 -5.07 6.67 10.94
CA LEU A 130 -5.36 7.46 12.15
C LEU A 130 -6.41 6.83 13.07
N PRO A 131 -7.50 6.18 12.60
CA PRO A 131 -8.37 5.44 13.51
C PRO A 131 -7.63 4.30 14.19
N PHE A 132 -6.75 3.57 13.49
CA PHE A 132 -5.92 2.53 14.11
C PHE A 132 -5.06 3.10 15.25
N VAL A 133 -4.30 4.16 14.97
CA VAL A 133 -3.43 4.80 15.98
C VAL A 133 -4.27 5.33 17.14
N PHE A 134 -5.40 5.97 16.87
CA PHE A 134 -6.31 6.47 17.89
C PHE A 134 -6.83 5.33 18.78
N LEU A 135 -7.34 4.24 18.19
CA LEU A 135 -7.87 3.10 18.92
C LEU A 135 -6.81 2.40 19.77
N VAL A 136 -5.59 2.24 19.26
CA VAL A 136 -4.48 1.66 20.02
C VAL A 136 -4.03 2.56 21.16
N LEU A 137 -3.90 3.87 20.94
CA LEU A 137 -3.47 4.81 21.99
C LEU A 137 -4.54 5.00 23.06
N ALA A 138 -5.80 5.22 22.66
CA ALA A 138 -6.92 5.34 23.59
C ALA A 138 -7.13 4.03 24.35
N GLY A 139 -7.04 2.89 23.66
CA GLY A 139 -7.13 1.57 24.25
C GLY A 139 -6.00 1.31 25.24
N GLY A 140 -4.75 1.60 24.87
CA GLY A 140 -3.60 1.50 25.77
C GLY A 140 -3.74 2.36 27.01
N PHE A 141 -4.23 3.60 26.86
CA PHE A 141 -4.52 4.48 27.99
C PHE A 141 -5.60 3.91 28.91
N PHE A 142 -6.75 3.48 28.37
CA PHE A 142 -7.82 2.88 29.17
C PHE A 142 -7.41 1.56 29.83
N SER A 143 -6.53 0.78 29.20
CA SER A 143 -5.98 -0.45 29.78
C SER A 143 -5.14 -0.20 31.03
N LEU A 144 -4.64 1.02 31.25
CA LEU A 144 -3.89 1.42 32.44
C LEU A 144 -4.79 1.93 33.57
N VAL A 145 -6.05 2.28 33.31
CA VAL A 145 -6.97 2.83 34.31
C VAL A 145 -7.70 1.67 35.02
N PRO A 146 -7.62 1.55 36.35
CA PRO A 146 -8.37 0.55 37.10
C PRO A 146 -9.88 0.68 36.83
N GLY A 147 -10.51 -0.41 36.39
CA GLY A 147 -11.94 -0.46 36.04
C GLY A 147 -12.27 -0.23 34.56
N LEU A 148 -11.33 0.24 33.73
CA LEU A 148 -11.51 0.41 32.28
C LEU A 148 -10.67 -0.56 31.43
N LYS A 149 -10.00 -1.52 32.08
CA LYS A 149 -9.07 -2.44 31.43
C LYS A 149 -9.69 -3.19 30.24
N ASP A 150 -10.90 -3.69 30.42
CA ASP A 150 -11.59 -4.46 29.39
C ASP A 150 -11.98 -3.59 28.20
N SER A 151 -12.47 -2.37 28.46
CA SER A 151 -12.75 -1.38 27.41
C SER A 151 -11.49 -1.00 26.63
N GLY A 152 -10.36 -0.84 27.33
CA GLY A 152 -9.07 -0.57 26.70
C GLY A 152 -8.64 -1.69 25.76
N ASN A 153 -8.77 -2.94 26.20
CA ASN A 153 -8.47 -4.11 25.37
C ASN A 153 -9.39 -4.20 24.14
N THR A 154 -10.69 -3.93 24.30
CA THR A 154 -11.64 -3.90 23.18
C THR A 154 -11.27 -2.85 22.13
N LEU A 155 -10.79 -1.66 22.55
CA LEU A 155 -10.34 -0.64 21.60
C LEU A 155 -9.08 -1.10 20.84
N ILE A 156 -8.11 -1.71 21.53
CA ILE A 156 -6.90 -2.26 20.88
C ILE A 156 -7.27 -3.35 19.86
N GLU A 157 -8.20 -4.24 20.23
CA GLU A 157 -8.71 -5.29 19.35
C GLU A 157 -9.43 -4.69 18.12
N ALA A 158 -10.31 -3.71 18.34
CA ALA A 158 -10.98 -3.00 17.26
C ALA A 158 -9.99 -2.31 16.31
N GLY A 159 -8.93 -1.69 16.84
CA GLY A 159 -7.84 -1.13 16.04
C GLY A 159 -7.11 -2.20 15.23
N SER A 160 -6.85 -3.36 15.84
CA SER A 160 -6.20 -4.49 15.17
C SER A 160 -7.05 -5.04 14.02
N ILE A 161 -8.35 -5.21 14.23
CA ILE A 161 -9.31 -5.61 13.19
C ILE A 161 -9.34 -4.56 12.08
N TRP A 162 -9.38 -3.28 12.43
CA TRP A 162 -9.42 -2.17 11.46
C TRP A 162 -8.20 -2.17 10.54
N ILE A 163 -6.99 -2.28 11.09
CA ILE A 163 -5.77 -2.25 10.28
C ILE A 163 -5.59 -3.52 9.42
N LEU A 164 -6.09 -4.66 9.90
CA LEU A 164 -6.13 -5.91 9.12
C LEU A 164 -7.14 -5.83 7.97
N ALA A 165 -8.34 -5.30 8.22
CA ALA A 165 -9.34 -5.08 7.18
C ALA A 165 -8.81 -4.12 6.11
N GLY A 166 -8.14 -3.03 6.53
CA GLY A 166 -7.42 -2.13 5.63
C GLY A 166 -6.35 -2.86 4.81
N GLN A 167 -5.58 -3.76 5.43
CA GLN A 167 -4.56 -4.55 4.74
C GLN A 167 -5.14 -5.48 3.66
N VAL A 168 -6.22 -6.20 3.96
CA VAL A 168 -6.92 -7.06 2.99
C VAL A 168 -7.45 -6.22 1.83
N ASN A 169 -8.05 -5.06 2.13
CA ASN A 169 -8.57 -4.15 1.12
C ASN A 169 -7.46 -3.57 0.22
N LEU A 170 -6.31 -3.22 0.80
CA LEU A 170 -5.14 -2.76 0.07
C LEU A 170 -4.67 -3.80 -0.95
N TYR A 171 -4.64 -5.08 -0.58
CA TYR A 171 -4.29 -6.16 -1.50
C TYR A 171 -5.28 -6.29 -2.66
N ARG A 172 -6.59 -6.15 -2.39
CA ARG A 172 -7.62 -6.13 -3.43
C ARG A 172 -7.40 -4.96 -4.39
N ARG A 173 -7.17 -3.75 -3.87
CA ARG A 173 -6.97 -2.53 -4.67
C ARG A 173 -5.72 -2.62 -5.55
N VAL A 174 -4.63 -3.17 -5.04
CA VAL A 174 -3.42 -3.43 -5.86
C VAL A 174 -3.71 -4.44 -6.96
N ASN A 175 -4.47 -5.49 -6.68
CA ASN A 175 -4.88 -6.45 -7.69
C ASN A 175 -5.76 -5.83 -8.78
N GLU A 176 -6.67 -4.91 -8.41
CA GLU A 176 -7.52 -4.18 -9.37
C GLU A 176 -6.68 -3.31 -10.30
N LEU A 177 -5.70 -2.57 -9.77
CA LEU A 177 -4.76 -1.80 -10.59
C LEU A 177 -3.99 -2.69 -11.58
N TYR A 178 -3.58 -3.88 -11.14
CA TYR A 178 -2.90 -4.85 -12.00
C TYR A 178 -3.83 -5.42 -13.06
N ALA A 179 -5.06 -5.77 -12.70
CA ALA A 179 -6.06 -6.28 -13.62
C ALA A 179 -6.39 -5.26 -14.72
N GLU A 180 -6.57 -4.00 -14.35
CA GLU A 180 -6.90 -2.92 -15.29
C GLU A 180 -5.74 -2.60 -16.26
N LYS A 181 -4.50 -2.59 -15.78
CA LYS A 181 -3.34 -2.20 -16.61
C LYS A 181 -2.70 -3.37 -17.36
N PHE A 182 -2.66 -4.55 -16.75
CA PHE A 182 -1.91 -5.71 -17.26
C PHE A 182 -2.79 -6.93 -17.55
N GLY A 183 -4.09 -6.91 -17.24
CA GLY A 183 -5.00 -8.06 -17.43
C GLY A 183 -5.17 -8.92 -16.17
N GLU A 184 -6.31 -9.60 -16.06
CA GLU A 184 -6.70 -10.40 -14.89
C GLU A 184 -5.74 -11.58 -14.62
N GLU A 185 -5.08 -12.09 -15.65
CA GLU A 185 -4.08 -13.15 -15.55
C GLU A 185 -2.81 -12.70 -14.81
N ASN A 186 -2.57 -11.40 -14.71
CA ASN A 186 -1.38 -10.80 -14.10
C ASN A 186 -1.58 -10.34 -12.65
N ILE A 187 -2.70 -10.70 -12.03
CA ILE A 187 -3.01 -10.38 -10.63
C ILE A 187 -1.97 -11.03 -9.67
N PRO A 188 -1.20 -10.25 -8.90
CA PRO A 188 -0.04 -10.79 -8.18
C PRO A 188 -0.30 -11.25 -6.74
N LEU A 189 -1.35 -10.76 -6.07
CA LEU A 189 -1.57 -11.00 -4.65
C LEU A 189 -2.77 -11.93 -4.38
N HIS A 190 -2.70 -12.66 -3.27
CA HIS A 190 -3.83 -13.37 -2.70
C HIS A 190 -4.31 -12.62 -1.45
N PRO A 191 -5.39 -11.81 -1.51
CA PRO A 191 -5.77 -10.92 -0.40
C PRO A 191 -6.00 -11.63 0.93
N TRP A 192 -6.49 -12.87 0.89
CA TRP A 192 -6.74 -13.68 2.09
C TRP A 192 -5.45 -14.09 2.82
N TRP A 193 -4.27 -14.00 2.19
CA TRP A 193 -3.00 -14.27 2.88
C TRP A 193 -2.72 -13.26 4.00
N ALA A 194 -3.38 -12.10 4.02
CA ALA A 194 -3.30 -11.16 5.14
C ALA A 194 -3.78 -11.77 6.46
N LEU A 195 -4.60 -12.83 6.39
CA LEU A 195 -5.18 -13.51 7.55
C LEU A 195 -4.34 -14.70 8.02
N LEU A 196 -3.25 -15.02 7.33
CA LEU A 196 -2.34 -16.09 7.73
C LEU A 196 -1.54 -15.65 8.96
N PRO A 197 -1.14 -16.61 9.83
CA PRO A 197 -0.31 -16.27 10.97
C PRO A 197 1.07 -15.79 10.54
N PRO A 198 1.74 -14.97 11.36
CA PRO A 198 3.15 -14.67 11.19
C PRO A 198 4.01 -15.94 11.07
N PRO A 199 4.98 -15.98 10.13
CA PRO A 199 5.48 -14.86 9.32
C PRO A 199 4.84 -14.71 7.91
N LEU A 200 3.76 -15.45 7.60
CA LEU A 200 3.20 -15.50 6.23
C LEU A 200 2.44 -14.21 5.84
N ASP A 201 1.84 -13.53 6.81
CA ASP A 201 1.23 -12.20 6.63
C ASP A 201 2.29 -11.15 6.21
N VAL A 202 3.47 -11.20 6.82
CA VAL A 202 4.61 -10.33 6.48
C VAL A 202 5.04 -10.57 5.04
N VAL A 203 5.10 -11.84 4.60
CA VAL A 203 5.43 -12.22 3.22
C VAL A 203 4.49 -11.56 2.21
N VAL A 204 3.17 -11.66 2.39
CA VAL A 204 2.22 -11.02 1.47
C VAL A 204 2.27 -9.49 1.57
N GLY A 205 2.58 -8.94 2.74
CA GLY A 205 2.87 -7.52 2.93
C GLY A 205 4.02 -7.05 2.04
N LEU A 206 5.16 -7.75 2.05
CA LEU A 206 6.31 -7.39 1.23
C LEU A 206 6.00 -7.54 -0.28
N ARG A 207 5.24 -8.57 -0.67
CA ARG A 207 4.74 -8.72 -2.05
C ARG A 207 3.94 -7.49 -2.47
N GLN A 208 2.99 -7.06 -1.64
CA GLN A 208 2.18 -5.87 -1.91
C GLN A 208 3.04 -4.62 -2.12
N VAL A 209 4.04 -4.39 -1.25
CA VAL A 209 4.96 -3.26 -1.38
C VAL A 209 5.68 -3.31 -2.73
N HIS A 210 6.21 -4.48 -3.11
CA HIS A 210 6.92 -4.67 -4.38
C HIS A 210 6.02 -4.39 -5.59
N PHE A 211 4.86 -5.04 -5.66
CA PHE A 211 3.96 -4.91 -6.82
C PHE A 211 3.36 -3.50 -6.93
N LEU A 212 3.01 -2.86 -5.81
CA LEU A 212 2.57 -1.47 -5.86
C LEU A 212 3.68 -0.53 -6.35
N ALA A 213 4.93 -0.75 -5.92
CA ALA A 213 6.05 0.03 -6.41
C ALA A 213 6.30 -0.17 -7.91
N LYS A 214 6.19 -1.41 -8.39
CA LYS A 214 6.30 -1.74 -9.82
C LYS A 214 5.17 -1.12 -10.64
N TYR A 215 3.93 -1.15 -10.15
CA TYR A 215 2.81 -0.48 -10.82
C TYR A 215 3.09 1.02 -10.99
N TRP A 216 3.50 1.69 -9.91
CA TRP A 216 3.76 3.13 -9.96
C TRP A 216 4.96 3.50 -10.83
N SER A 217 6.02 2.69 -10.86
CA SER A 217 7.16 2.95 -11.76
C SER A 217 6.72 2.88 -13.22
N GLU A 218 5.89 1.90 -13.58
CA GLU A 218 5.31 1.76 -14.92
C GLU A 218 4.31 2.88 -15.26
N VAL A 219 3.58 3.43 -14.29
CA VAL A 219 2.68 4.57 -14.51
C VAL A 219 3.47 5.86 -14.71
N ARG A 220 4.58 6.03 -13.98
CA ARG A 220 5.43 7.22 -14.09
C ARG A 220 6.44 7.16 -15.24
N GLY A 221 6.60 6.02 -15.90
CA GLY A 221 7.67 5.81 -16.89
C GLY A 221 9.07 5.83 -16.26
N GLU A 222 9.16 5.53 -14.96
CA GLU A 222 10.42 5.48 -14.21
C GLU A 222 10.93 4.04 -14.15
N SER A 223 12.25 3.84 -14.15
CA SER A 223 12.80 2.53 -13.82
C SER A 223 12.72 2.31 -12.31
N LEU A 224 12.07 1.21 -11.90
CA LEU A 224 12.22 0.71 -10.55
C LEU A 224 13.67 0.21 -10.44
N GLY A 225 14.54 0.99 -9.79
CA GLY A 225 15.89 0.51 -9.46
C GLY A 225 15.82 -0.84 -8.76
N LYS A 226 16.86 -1.66 -8.90
CA LYS A 226 16.86 -3.06 -8.44
C LYS A 226 16.36 -3.20 -6.99
N ASP A 227 15.24 -3.89 -6.79
CA ASP A 227 14.69 -4.16 -5.47
C ASP A 227 15.40 -5.36 -4.84
N TYR A 228 16.61 -5.12 -4.32
CA TYR A 228 17.52 -6.17 -3.84
C TYR A 228 16.87 -7.17 -2.87
N VAL A 229 16.00 -6.69 -1.97
CA VAL A 229 15.29 -7.57 -1.04
C VAL A 229 14.31 -8.48 -1.78
N ALA A 230 13.51 -7.94 -2.70
CA ALA A 230 12.46 -8.68 -3.38
C ALA A 230 12.96 -9.59 -4.52
N GLU A 231 14.07 -9.21 -5.15
CA GLU A 231 14.59 -9.88 -6.36
C GLU A 231 15.77 -10.80 -6.06
N GLU A 232 16.61 -10.46 -5.08
CA GLU A 232 17.82 -11.24 -4.78
C GLU A 232 17.70 -12.03 -3.49
N LEU A 233 17.38 -11.35 -2.39
CA LEU A 233 17.38 -11.97 -1.06
C LEU A 233 16.21 -12.93 -0.86
N PHE A 234 15.02 -12.55 -1.32
CA PHE A 234 13.77 -13.30 -1.14
C PHE A 234 12.96 -13.32 -2.45
N PRO A 235 13.38 -14.10 -3.47
CA PRO A 235 12.80 -14.04 -4.81
C PRO A 235 11.29 -14.31 -4.87
N PHE A 236 10.73 -15.05 -3.91
CA PHE A 236 9.29 -15.26 -3.81
C PHE A 236 8.50 -13.96 -3.65
N ILE A 237 9.11 -12.84 -3.25
CA ILE A 237 8.43 -11.55 -3.15
C ILE A 237 8.09 -11.00 -4.53
N SER A 238 9.02 -11.11 -5.48
CA SER A 238 8.85 -10.62 -6.86
C SER A 238 8.25 -11.65 -7.82
N SER A 239 8.15 -12.92 -7.41
CA SER A 239 7.53 -13.98 -8.22
C SER A 239 6.13 -13.61 -8.70
N PRO A 240 5.78 -13.87 -9.98
CA PRO A 240 4.41 -13.83 -10.48
C PRO A 240 3.48 -14.68 -9.60
N ARG A 241 2.16 -14.39 -9.64
CA ARG A 241 1.09 -14.97 -8.80
C ARG A 241 1.50 -16.25 -8.09
N PHE A 242 1.93 -16.09 -6.84
CA PHE A 242 2.63 -17.13 -6.08
C PHE A 242 1.69 -17.77 -5.06
N THR A 243 1.43 -19.05 -5.21
CA THR A 243 0.48 -19.82 -4.40
C THR A 243 1.11 -20.42 -3.14
N LEU A 244 0.29 -20.90 -2.18
CA LEU A 244 0.81 -21.59 -0.99
C LEU A 244 1.45 -22.93 -1.37
N GLU A 245 0.92 -23.58 -2.40
CA GLU A 245 1.49 -24.81 -2.94
C GLU A 245 2.89 -24.57 -3.49
N GLU A 246 3.07 -23.53 -4.32
CA GLU A 246 4.39 -23.13 -4.81
C GLU A 246 5.29 -22.64 -3.66
N PHE A 247 4.74 -21.97 -2.65
CA PHE A 247 5.51 -21.64 -1.46
C PHE A 247 6.05 -22.89 -0.79
N VAL A 248 5.27 -23.95 -0.62
CA VAL A 248 5.78 -25.18 -0.01
C VAL A 248 6.70 -25.97 -0.95
N ARG A 249 6.41 -26.00 -2.26
CA ARG A 249 7.08 -26.88 -3.22
C ARG A 249 8.32 -26.30 -3.89
N GLU A 250 8.47 -24.98 -3.93
CA GLU A 250 9.58 -24.31 -4.60
C GLU A 250 10.51 -23.59 -3.60
N PRO A 251 11.26 -24.33 -2.76
CA PRO A 251 12.19 -23.74 -1.80
C PRO A 251 13.24 -22.87 -2.48
N ARG A 252 13.53 -23.12 -3.76
CA ARG A 252 14.42 -22.28 -4.57
C ARG A 252 14.02 -20.81 -4.65
N ARG A 253 12.74 -20.50 -4.47
CA ARG A 253 12.23 -19.13 -4.48
C ARG A 253 12.35 -18.45 -3.11
N TRP A 254 12.68 -19.17 -2.04
CA TRP A 254 12.60 -18.63 -0.68
C TRP A 254 13.70 -17.63 -0.35
N PHE A 255 14.95 -18.03 -0.57
CA PHE A 255 16.12 -17.26 -0.19
C PHE A 255 17.17 -17.26 -1.30
N TRP A 256 18.08 -16.29 -1.24
CA TRP A 256 19.22 -16.24 -2.16
C TRP A 256 20.09 -17.49 -2.12
N PHE A 257 20.23 -18.15 -0.96
CA PHE A 257 21.05 -19.35 -0.79
C PHE A 257 20.31 -20.65 -1.14
N THR A 258 18.99 -20.60 -1.36
CA THR A 258 18.20 -21.77 -1.76
C THR A 258 18.04 -21.87 -3.28
N LYS A 259 18.56 -20.92 -4.09
CA LYS A 259 18.33 -20.85 -5.54
C LYS A 259 18.61 -22.16 -6.30
N ASP A 260 19.58 -22.97 -5.83
CA ASP A 260 19.96 -24.25 -6.43
C ASP A 260 19.20 -25.46 -5.84
N ALA A 261 18.27 -25.25 -4.90
CA ALA A 261 17.48 -26.31 -4.30
C ALA A 261 16.55 -26.95 -5.33
N LYS A 262 16.46 -28.28 -5.30
CA LYS A 262 15.46 -29.01 -6.09
C LYS A 262 14.07 -28.70 -5.58
N ASN A 263 13.10 -28.66 -6.48
CA ASN A 263 11.70 -28.60 -6.09
C ASN A 263 11.37 -29.84 -5.25
N LEU A 264 10.54 -29.63 -4.24
CA LEU A 264 9.96 -30.72 -3.49
C LEU A 264 8.82 -31.23 -4.36
N PHE A 265 9.02 -32.43 -4.93
CA PHE A 265 8.17 -33.14 -5.91
C PHE A 265 8.38 -32.73 -7.37
#